data_AF-D2QVD4-F1
#
_entry.id   AF-D2QVD4-F1
#
_cell.length_a   1.000
_cell.length_b   1.000
_cell.length_c   1.000
_cell.angle_alpha   90.00
_cell.angle_beta   90.00
_cell.angle_gamma   90.00
#
_symmetry.space_group_name_H-M   'P 1'
#
loop_
_entity.id
_entity.type
_entity.pdbx_description
1 polymer ?
#
loop_
_entity_poly.entity_id
_entity_poly.type
_entity_poly.pdbx_seq_one_letter_code
_entity_poly.pdbx_strand_id
1 'polypeptide(L)'
;MKQIRTLWLISALLLLIQPGFGHGGKHKKKAATDSTRRDSSLSQHQSMKHGGMVADSMHMDEVQAMAPMPAPLDAYPTYHPMVVHVPISMLLLAALLQLVVLLKPSGPLNWITLLVAAVGTVGAYVAGTYVHPHTDGLSDAAQVALETHETYADYTIWLGLVGTLLKGITLWRPLKWLEGVAALALVGAGIAVGLAGHQGGALTYLYGIGPRGAYLEQHEGEPADGNRHEHKQSQKAE
;
A
#
# COMPACT_ATOMS: atom_id res chain seq x y z
N MET A 1 -11.07 -25.05 35.04
CA MET A 1 -9.88 -25.59 34.32
C MET A 1 -9.84 -25.28 32.82
N LYS A 2 -10.96 -25.36 32.07
CA LYS A 2 -10.96 -25.07 30.61
C LYS A 2 -10.65 -23.60 30.28
N GLN A 3 -11.20 -22.66 31.06
CA GLN A 3 -10.99 -21.21 30.88
C GLN A 3 -9.53 -20.76 31.15
N ILE A 4 -8.82 -21.46 32.04
CA ILE A 4 -7.42 -21.15 32.36
C ILE A 4 -6.53 -21.62 31.20
N ARG A 5 -6.80 -22.78 30.61
CA ARG A 5 -6.04 -23.30 29.45
C ARG A 5 -6.23 -22.42 28.20
N THR A 6 -7.41 -21.84 28.00
CA THR A 6 -7.67 -20.91 26.89
C THR A 6 -6.95 -19.57 27.08
N LEU A 7 -6.86 -19.06 28.31
CA LEU A 7 -6.06 -17.86 28.61
C LEU A 7 -4.56 -18.09 28.39
N TRP A 8 -4.04 -19.28 28.74
CA TRP A 8 -2.66 -19.67 28.44
C TRP A 8 -2.39 -19.79 26.94
N LEU A 9 -3.34 -20.28 26.14
CA LEU A 9 -3.20 -20.37 24.69
C LEU A 9 -3.30 -19.01 23.99
N ILE A 10 -4.17 -18.11 24.46
CA ILE A 10 -4.26 -16.73 23.95
C ILE A 10 -2.98 -15.95 24.32
N SER A 11 -2.47 -16.15 25.53
CA SER A 11 -1.18 -15.57 25.96
C SER A 11 -0.01 -16.13 25.15
N ALA A 12 0.00 -17.43 24.82
CA ALA A 12 1.00 -18.04 23.95
C ALA A 12 0.91 -17.55 22.49
N LEU A 13 -0.31 -17.27 21.99
CA LEU A 13 -0.53 -16.71 20.64
C LEU A 13 -0.13 -15.22 20.57
N LEU A 14 -0.33 -14.45 21.65
CA LEU A 14 0.17 -13.08 21.79
C LEU A 14 1.71 -13.02 21.94
N LEU A 15 2.32 -14.08 22.47
CA LEU A 15 3.78 -14.23 22.57
C LEU A 15 4.45 -14.52 21.22
N LEU A 16 3.70 -14.90 20.18
CA LEU A 16 4.21 -15.01 18.80
C LEU A 16 4.20 -13.66 18.05
N ILE A 17 3.58 -12.62 18.63
CA ILE A 17 3.48 -11.26 18.07
C ILE A 17 4.49 -10.33 18.78
N GLN A 18 5.65 -10.85 19.19
CA GLN A 18 6.71 -9.98 19.69
C GLN A 18 7.38 -9.27 18.50
N PRO A 19 7.48 -7.93 18.50
CA PRO A 19 8.30 -7.24 17.51
C PRO A 19 9.75 -7.64 17.74
N GLY A 20 10.33 -8.32 16.76
CA GLY A 20 11.76 -8.55 16.73
C GLY A 20 12.46 -7.20 16.58
N PHE A 21 12.92 -6.62 17.69
CA PHE A 21 13.93 -5.57 17.66
C PHE A 21 15.23 -6.17 17.11
N GLY A 22 15.35 -6.19 15.79
CA GLY A 22 16.58 -6.50 15.07
C GLY A 22 17.53 -5.31 15.13
N HIS A 23 18.23 -5.16 16.24
CA HIS A 23 19.42 -4.30 16.31
C HIS A 23 20.62 -5.11 15.81
N GLY A 24 21.20 -4.73 14.67
CA GLY A 24 22.32 -5.45 14.06
C GLY A 24 22.97 -4.67 12.93
N GLY A 25 23.66 -3.58 13.28
CA GLY A 25 24.19 -2.62 12.33
C GLY A 25 25.38 -3.09 11.48
N LYS A 26 25.65 -2.31 10.43
CA LYS A 26 27.01 -2.06 9.92
C LYS A 26 27.17 -0.59 9.58
N HIS A 27 27.71 0.15 10.55
CA HIS A 27 28.33 1.45 10.31
C HIS A 27 29.40 1.32 9.22
N LYS A 28 29.22 2.01 8.10
CA LYS A 28 30.35 2.48 7.29
C LYS A 28 30.56 3.96 7.58
N LYS A 29 31.64 4.24 8.31
CA LYS A 29 32.22 5.58 8.46
C LYS A 29 32.46 6.16 7.06
N LYS A 30 31.94 7.36 6.79
CA LYS A 30 32.61 8.32 5.91
C LYS A 30 32.76 9.65 6.65
N ALA A 31 33.93 10.21 6.42
CA ALA A 31 34.57 11.24 7.22
C ALA A 31 33.80 12.56 7.25
N ALA A 32 34.01 13.28 8.34
CA ALA A 32 33.64 14.68 8.48
C ALA A 32 34.36 15.54 7.44
N THR A 33 33.59 16.39 6.76
CA THR A 33 34.07 17.67 6.23
C THR A 33 33.05 18.73 6.63
N ASP A 34 33.34 19.35 7.77
CA ASP A 34 32.83 20.65 8.13
C ASP A 34 33.60 21.69 7.30
N SER A 35 32.87 22.48 6.52
CA SER A 35 33.28 23.84 6.23
C SER A 35 32.04 24.68 5.96
N THR A 36 31.53 25.27 7.03
CA THR A 36 30.78 26.51 6.99
C THR A 36 31.50 27.56 6.13
N ARG A 37 30.85 28.03 5.05
CA ARG A 37 31.19 29.32 4.43
C ARG A 37 29.93 30.01 3.93
N ARG A 38 29.65 31.16 4.54
CA ARG A 38 28.60 32.11 4.14
C ARG A 38 28.98 32.87 2.86
N ASP A 39 27.91 33.17 2.13
CA ASP A 39 27.59 34.37 1.34
C ASP A 39 28.30 34.76 0.04
N SER A 40 27.40 35.04 -0.91
CA SER A 40 27.40 36.10 -1.93
C SER A 40 28.15 35.90 -3.26
N SER A 41 27.37 35.71 -4.33
CA SER A 41 27.46 36.57 -5.52
C SER A 41 26.27 36.37 -6.48
N LEU A 42 25.70 37.50 -6.87
CA LEU A 42 24.60 37.74 -7.81
C LEU A 42 24.88 37.26 -9.25
N SER A 43 23.75 37.02 -9.95
CA SER A 43 23.50 37.17 -11.39
C SER A 43 24.34 36.36 -12.38
N GLN A 44 23.68 35.45 -13.12
CA GLN A 44 23.81 35.48 -14.58
C GLN A 44 22.57 34.89 -15.25
N HIS A 45 21.78 35.79 -15.83
CA HIS A 45 20.69 35.51 -16.75
C HIS A 45 21.34 35.30 -18.13
N GLN A 46 21.28 34.10 -18.70
CA GLN A 46 21.77 33.86 -20.06
C GLN A 46 20.60 33.72 -21.03
N SER A 47 20.42 34.82 -21.77
CA SER A 47 19.50 35.01 -22.89
C SER A 47 19.85 34.05 -24.04
N MET A 48 18.86 33.25 -24.47
CA MET A 48 18.93 32.44 -25.69
C MET A 48 18.72 33.34 -26.91
N LYS A 49 19.72 33.37 -27.79
CA LYS A 49 19.76 34.17 -29.01
C LYS A 49 19.00 33.47 -30.13
N HIS A 50 18.03 34.18 -30.70
CA HIS A 50 17.25 33.79 -31.86
C HIS A 50 18.10 33.87 -33.15
N GLY A 51 18.01 32.86 -34.02
CA GLY A 51 18.71 32.86 -35.31
C GLY A 51 18.31 31.73 -36.25
N GLY A 52 17.34 32.00 -37.13
CA GLY A 52 17.37 31.62 -38.55
C GLY A 52 17.07 30.16 -38.95
N MET A 53 15.89 29.97 -39.57
CA MET A 53 15.43 28.79 -40.32
C MET A 53 16.39 28.35 -41.44
N VAL A 54 16.58 27.03 -41.62
CA VAL A 54 16.48 26.31 -42.91
C VAL A 54 16.05 24.86 -42.62
N ALA A 55 15.09 24.38 -43.39
CA ALA A 55 14.41 23.09 -43.27
C ALA A 55 15.34 21.86 -43.35
N ASP A 56 15.11 20.88 -42.48
CA ASP A 56 14.99 19.49 -42.93
C ASP A 56 13.98 18.76 -42.04
N SER A 57 12.92 18.32 -42.70
CA SER A 57 11.85 17.48 -42.18
C SER A 57 12.41 16.14 -41.72
N MET A 58 12.07 15.68 -40.50
CA MET A 58 11.70 14.28 -40.24
C MET A 58 11.38 14.00 -38.76
N HIS A 59 10.20 13.41 -38.54
CA HIS A 59 9.71 12.69 -37.34
C HIS A 59 9.42 13.50 -36.07
N MET A 60 8.39 14.35 -36.14
CA MET A 60 7.58 14.76 -34.98
C MET A 60 6.12 14.35 -35.19
N ASP A 61 5.91 13.11 -35.66
CA ASP A 61 4.58 12.52 -35.91
C ASP A 61 4.46 11.07 -35.39
N GLU A 62 5.38 10.64 -34.52
CA GLU A 62 5.49 9.23 -34.10
C GLU A 62 5.45 9.04 -32.58
N VAL A 63 4.56 9.75 -31.87
CA VAL A 63 4.21 9.40 -30.47
C VAL A 63 2.70 9.32 -30.25
N GLN A 64 1.89 9.62 -31.26
CA GLN A 64 0.42 9.49 -31.19
C GLN A 64 -0.16 8.65 -32.32
N ALA A 65 0.59 7.68 -32.85
CA ALA A 65 0.05 6.68 -33.76
C ALA A 65 -0.69 5.60 -32.93
N MET A 66 -1.96 5.89 -32.64
CA MET A 66 -3.02 4.89 -32.45
C MET A 66 -2.59 3.63 -31.67
N ALA A 67 -2.29 3.74 -30.38
CA ALA A 67 -2.17 2.54 -29.55
C ALA A 67 -3.45 1.71 -29.72
N PRO A 68 -3.37 0.44 -30.16
CA PRO A 68 -4.56 -0.36 -30.41
C PRO A 68 -5.36 -0.44 -29.11
N MET A 69 -6.66 -0.14 -29.21
CA MET A 69 -7.61 -0.21 -28.10
C MET A 69 -8.41 -1.52 -28.21
N PRO A 70 -8.49 -2.32 -27.14
CA PRO A 70 -7.88 -2.12 -25.81
C PRO A 70 -6.36 -2.29 -25.85
N ALA A 71 -5.65 -1.57 -24.97
CA ALA A 71 -4.19 -1.65 -24.86
C ALA A 71 -3.74 -3.12 -24.80
N PRO A 72 -2.80 -3.53 -25.65
CA PRO A 72 -2.38 -4.92 -25.73
C PRO A 72 -1.66 -5.33 -24.43
N LEU A 73 -1.77 -6.60 -24.05
CA LEU A 73 -1.34 -7.08 -22.73
C LEU A 73 0.17 -6.90 -22.48
N ASP A 74 0.97 -6.91 -23.53
CA ASP A 74 2.41 -6.68 -23.52
C ASP A 74 2.82 -5.20 -23.33
N ALA A 75 1.88 -4.27 -23.44
CA ALA A 75 2.13 -2.84 -23.20
C ALA A 75 2.30 -2.49 -21.70
N TYR A 76 1.99 -3.43 -20.79
CA TYR A 76 2.20 -3.21 -19.36
C TYR A 76 3.62 -3.65 -18.96
N PRO A 77 4.47 -2.76 -18.41
CA PRO A 77 5.82 -3.11 -17.98
C PRO A 77 5.82 -4.16 -16.86
N THR A 78 4.70 -4.30 -16.15
CA THR A 78 4.47 -5.42 -15.27
C THR A 78 2.99 -5.69 -15.04
N TYR A 79 2.61 -6.98 -15.05
CA TYR A 79 1.27 -7.45 -14.64
C TYR A 79 1.04 -7.36 -13.13
N HIS A 80 2.04 -6.86 -12.40
CA HIS A 80 2.13 -6.87 -10.95
C HIS A 80 0.83 -6.46 -10.24
N PRO A 81 0.13 -5.36 -10.60
CA PRO A 81 -1.07 -4.98 -9.86
C PRO A 81 -2.19 -6.04 -9.93
N MET A 82 -2.43 -6.63 -11.10
CA MET A 82 -3.51 -7.60 -11.28
C MET A 82 -3.19 -8.95 -10.64
N VAL A 83 -1.94 -9.39 -10.70
CA VAL A 83 -1.55 -10.72 -10.24
C VAL A 83 -1.19 -10.75 -8.76
N VAL A 84 -0.86 -9.60 -8.15
CA VAL A 84 -0.57 -9.56 -6.70
C VAL A 84 -1.62 -8.80 -5.87
N HIS A 85 -2.12 -7.64 -6.31
CA HIS A 85 -3.03 -6.85 -5.47
C HIS A 85 -4.44 -7.47 -5.44
N VAL A 86 -4.91 -8.01 -6.57
CA VAL A 86 -6.22 -8.67 -6.62
C VAL A 86 -6.24 -9.90 -5.70
N PRO A 87 -5.28 -10.84 -5.78
CA PRO A 87 -5.22 -11.94 -4.83
C PRO A 87 -5.08 -11.47 -3.37
N ILE A 88 -4.15 -10.56 -3.04
CA ILE A 88 -3.98 -10.10 -1.65
C ILE A 88 -5.28 -9.50 -1.08
N SER A 89 -6.01 -8.71 -1.89
CA SER A 89 -7.28 -8.12 -1.46
C SER A 89 -8.37 -9.15 -1.13
N MET A 90 -8.23 -10.41 -1.59
CA MET A 90 -9.12 -11.49 -1.16
C MET A 90 -9.02 -11.78 0.34
N LEU A 91 -7.92 -11.47 1.02
CA LEU A 91 -7.84 -11.59 2.48
C LEU A 91 -8.78 -10.62 3.21
N LEU A 92 -9.01 -9.42 2.66
CA LEU A 92 -10.04 -8.50 3.17
C LEU A 92 -11.43 -9.12 3.03
N LEU A 93 -11.73 -9.69 1.86
CA LEU A 93 -13.01 -10.37 1.64
C LEU A 93 -13.16 -11.60 2.55
N ALA A 94 -12.10 -12.39 2.72
CA ALA A 94 -12.07 -13.54 3.63
C ALA A 94 -12.36 -13.13 5.07
N ALA A 95 -11.79 -12.00 5.53
CA ALA A 95 -12.07 -11.45 6.85
C ALA A 95 -13.57 -11.14 7.03
N LEU A 96 -14.18 -10.46 6.05
CA LEU A 96 -15.61 -10.14 6.08
C LEU A 96 -16.47 -11.41 6.07
N LEU A 97 -16.17 -12.36 5.18
CA LEU A 97 -16.89 -13.64 5.12
C LEU A 97 -16.75 -14.43 6.42
N GLN A 98 -15.57 -14.41 7.05
CA GLN A 98 -15.32 -15.08 8.32
C GLN A 98 -16.12 -14.44 9.46
N LEU A 99 -16.28 -13.12 9.48
CA LEU A 99 -17.21 -12.45 10.41
C LEU A 99 -18.66 -12.89 10.18
N VAL A 100 -19.08 -13.04 8.91
CA VAL A 100 -20.42 -13.56 8.60
C VAL A 100 -20.56 -15.02 9.06
N VAL A 101 -19.52 -15.87 8.92
CA VAL A 101 -19.54 -17.25 9.43
C VAL A 101 -19.75 -17.29 10.93
N LEU A 102 -19.13 -16.39 11.71
CA LEU A 102 -19.34 -16.35 13.16
C LEU A 102 -20.81 -16.09 13.54
N LEU A 103 -21.49 -15.25 12.78
CA LEU A 103 -22.88 -14.87 13.03
C LEU A 103 -23.87 -15.89 12.45
N LYS A 104 -23.59 -16.41 11.25
CA LYS A 104 -24.44 -17.32 10.49
C LYS A 104 -23.61 -18.45 9.88
N PRO A 105 -23.20 -19.45 10.68
CA PRO A 105 -22.40 -20.56 10.19
C PRO A 105 -23.20 -21.37 9.17
N SER A 106 -22.65 -21.57 7.98
CA SER A 106 -23.23 -22.46 6.96
C SER A 106 -22.14 -23.20 6.19
N GLY A 107 -22.40 -24.44 5.77
CA GLY A 107 -21.43 -25.26 5.05
C GLY A 107 -20.84 -24.57 3.81
N PRO A 108 -21.68 -24.07 2.87
CA PRO A 108 -21.20 -23.36 1.69
C PRO A 108 -20.38 -22.13 2.01
N LEU A 109 -20.82 -21.32 2.99
CA LEU A 109 -20.08 -20.11 3.38
C LEU A 109 -18.71 -20.47 3.95
N ASN A 110 -18.61 -21.51 4.78
CA ASN A 110 -17.32 -21.94 5.32
C ASN A 110 -16.32 -22.35 4.21
N TRP A 111 -16.79 -23.09 3.20
CA TRP A 111 -15.97 -23.48 2.05
C TRP A 111 -15.55 -22.27 1.20
N ILE A 112 -16.46 -21.34 0.92
CA ILE A 112 -16.15 -20.11 0.19
C ILE A 112 -15.15 -19.27 0.98
N THR A 113 -15.34 -19.09 2.29
CA THR A 113 -14.39 -18.37 3.15
C THR A 113 -13.01 -19.01 3.10
N LEU A 114 -12.91 -20.34 3.18
CA LEU A 114 -11.62 -21.03 3.07
C LEU A 114 -10.98 -20.79 1.70
N LEU A 115 -11.73 -20.94 0.61
CA LEU A 115 -11.19 -20.77 -0.74
C LEU A 115 -10.66 -19.35 -0.95
N VAL A 116 -11.44 -18.35 -0.56
CA VAL A 116 -11.06 -16.93 -0.65
C VAL A 116 -9.84 -16.63 0.23
N ALA A 117 -9.80 -17.16 1.46
CA ALA A 117 -8.65 -17.01 2.36
C ALA A 117 -7.38 -17.67 1.79
N ALA A 118 -7.51 -18.86 1.21
CA ALA A 118 -6.40 -19.60 0.61
C ALA A 118 -5.84 -18.87 -0.61
N VAL A 119 -6.72 -18.42 -1.52
CA VAL A 119 -6.30 -17.62 -2.69
C VAL A 119 -5.60 -16.35 -2.24
N GLY A 120 -6.13 -15.65 -1.24
CA GLY A 120 -5.51 -14.42 -0.75
C GLY A 120 -4.19 -14.64 -0.03
N THR A 121 -4.06 -15.71 0.76
CA THR A 121 -2.81 -16.08 1.43
C THR A 121 -1.73 -16.46 0.42
N VAL A 122 -2.06 -17.29 -0.57
CA VAL A 122 -1.13 -17.65 -1.64
C VAL A 122 -0.72 -16.41 -2.43
N GLY A 123 -1.68 -15.53 -2.72
CA GLY A 123 -1.42 -14.23 -3.35
C GLY A 123 -0.41 -13.38 -2.57
N ALA A 124 -0.61 -13.23 -1.26
CA ALA A 124 0.30 -12.50 -0.39
C ALA A 124 1.70 -13.12 -0.34
N TYR A 125 1.78 -14.44 -0.20
CA TYR A 125 3.06 -15.15 -0.20
C TYR A 125 3.82 -14.98 -1.52
N VAL A 126 3.13 -15.10 -2.66
CA VAL A 126 3.73 -14.92 -3.98
C VAL A 126 4.23 -13.49 -4.16
N ALA A 127 3.42 -12.51 -3.76
CA ALA A 127 3.79 -11.10 -3.84
C ALA A 127 5.06 -10.79 -3.04
N GLY A 128 5.11 -11.21 -1.77
CA GLY A 128 6.25 -10.95 -0.89
C GLY A 128 7.51 -11.72 -1.27
N THR A 129 7.40 -12.86 -1.97
CA THR A 129 8.56 -13.70 -2.30
C THR A 129 9.14 -13.43 -3.69
N TYR A 130 8.29 -13.23 -4.70
CA TYR A 130 8.73 -13.23 -6.09
C TYR A 130 8.75 -11.86 -6.73
N VAL A 131 8.19 -10.85 -6.08
CA VAL A 131 8.13 -9.53 -6.68
C VAL A 131 8.63 -8.47 -5.72
N HIS A 132 9.93 -8.24 -5.80
CA HIS A 132 10.61 -7.23 -5.03
C HIS A 132 10.78 -5.97 -5.87
N PRO A 133 10.41 -4.79 -5.35
CA PRO A 133 10.77 -3.52 -5.98
C PRO A 133 12.27 -3.28 -5.87
N HIS A 134 12.85 -2.63 -6.89
CA HIS A 134 14.19 -2.07 -6.77
C HIS A 134 14.08 -0.75 -6.01
N THR A 135 14.73 -0.65 -4.86
CA THR A 135 14.51 0.44 -3.87
C THR A 135 15.78 1.22 -3.55
N ASP A 136 16.79 1.14 -4.43
CA ASP A 136 18.03 1.88 -4.25
C ASP A 136 17.83 3.40 -4.45
N GLY A 137 18.41 4.21 -3.55
CA GLY A 137 18.44 5.66 -3.68
C GLY A 137 17.19 6.42 -3.21
N LEU A 138 16.35 5.78 -2.39
CA LEU A 138 15.19 6.41 -1.76
C LEU A 138 15.59 7.51 -0.76
N SER A 139 14.73 8.52 -0.61
CA SER A 139 14.85 9.49 0.48
C SER A 139 14.55 8.80 1.83
N ASP A 140 15.07 9.33 2.93
CA ASP A 140 14.85 8.78 4.26
C ASP A 140 13.35 8.61 4.58
N ALA A 141 12.52 9.59 4.19
CA ALA A 141 11.08 9.53 4.41
C ALA A 141 10.37 8.44 3.58
N ALA A 142 10.80 8.25 2.33
CA ALA A 142 10.27 7.19 1.48
C ALA A 142 10.73 5.80 1.95
N GLN A 143 11.95 5.69 2.45
CA GLN A 143 12.48 4.45 3.03
C GLN A 143 11.66 4.02 4.25
N VAL A 144 11.32 4.93 5.15
CA VAL A 144 10.47 4.62 6.32
C VAL A 144 9.07 4.15 5.89
N ALA A 145 8.47 4.80 4.88
CA ALA A 145 7.18 4.37 4.34
C ALA A 145 7.25 2.96 3.73
N LEU A 146 8.33 2.65 3.01
CA LEU A 146 8.59 1.33 2.43
C LEU A 146 8.78 0.26 3.51
N GLU A 147 9.63 0.49 4.52
CA GLU A 147 9.83 -0.46 5.61
C GLU A 147 8.52 -0.73 6.38
N THR A 148 7.71 0.32 6.55
CA THR A 148 6.38 0.20 7.17
C THR A 148 5.43 -0.62 6.28
N HIS A 149 5.45 -0.42 4.96
CA HIS A 149 4.70 -1.22 4.00
C HIS A 149 5.09 -2.70 4.07
N GLU A 150 6.39 -2.99 4.06
CA GLU A 150 6.93 -4.36 4.14
C GLU A 150 6.55 -5.04 5.45
N THR A 151 6.63 -4.32 6.58
CA THR A 151 6.21 -4.83 7.89
C THR A 151 4.75 -5.26 7.90
N TYR A 152 3.85 -4.45 7.32
CA TYR A 152 2.45 -4.81 7.22
C TYR A 152 2.20 -5.93 6.20
N ALA A 153 2.96 -5.99 5.12
CA ALA A 153 2.91 -7.11 4.18
C ALA A 153 3.31 -8.44 4.84
N ASP A 154 4.33 -8.44 5.70
CA ASP A 154 4.71 -9.61 6.49
C ASP A 154 3.60 -10.04 7.45
N TYR A 155 2.97 -9.09 8.15
CA TYR A 155 1.81 -9.39 8.98
C TYR A 155 0.65 -9.97 8.17
N THR A 156 0.38 -9.45 6.97
CA THR A 156 -0.62 -10.01 6.05
C THR A 156 -0.33 -11.48 5.73
N ILE A 157 0.92 -11.83 5.40
CA ILE A 157 1.32 -13.20 5.06
C ILE A 157 1.11 -14.12 6.26
N TRP A 158 1.66 -13.77 7.42
CA TRP A 158 1.63 -14.64 8.60
C TRP A 158 0.22 -14.79 9.18
N LEU A 159 -0.52 -13.69 9.31
CA LEU A 159 -1.90 -13.73 9.80
C LEU A 159 -2.84 -14.40 8.79
N GLY A 160 -2.65 -14.17 7.49
CA GLY A 160 -3.38 -14.86 6.43
C GLY A 160 -3.14 -16.36 6.46
N LEU A 161 -1.89 -16.80 6.60
CA LEU A 161 -1.52 -18.21 6.71
C LEU A 161 -2.15 -18.87 7.95
N VAL A 162 -1.97 -18.27 9.12
CA VAL A 162 -2.56 -18.78 10.37
C VAL A 162 -4.09 -18.83 10.26
N GLY A 163 -4.71 -17.75 9.79
CA GLY A 163 -6.16 -17.65 9.62
C GLY A 163 -6.71 -18.70 8.65
N THR A 164 -6.04 -18.92 7.51
CA THR A 164 -6.43 -19.92 6.52
C THR A 164 -6.29 -21.34 7.05
N LEU A 165 -5.18 -21.66 7.73
CA LEU A 165 -4.98 -22.98 8.33
C LEU A 165 -6.00 -23.26 9.42
N LEU A 166 -6.24 -22.29 10.32
CA LEU A 166 -7.27 -22.41 11.35
C LEU A 166 -8.65 -22.61 10.71
N LYS A 167 -8.95 -21.88 9.63
CA LYS A 167 -10.21 -22.05 8.91
C LYS A 167 -10.36 -23.43 8.29
N GLY A 168 -9.28 -23.99 7.76
CA GLY A 168 -9.25 -25.37 7.27
C GLY A 168 -9.54 -26.38 8.39
N ILE A 169 -8.97 -26.17 9.58
CA ILE A 169 -9.23 -27.02 10.75
C ILE A 169 -10.69 -26.92 11.19
N THR A 170 -11.30 -25.73 11.19
CA THR A 170 -12.68 -25.57 11.65
C THR A 170 -13.71 -26.23 10.74
N LEU A 171 -13.41 -26.45 9.46
CA LEU A 171 -14.25 -27.24 8.55
C LEU A 171 -14.42 -28.69 9.03
N TRP A 172 -13.34 -29.33 9.50
CA TRP A 172 -13.39 -30.70 10.01
C TRP A 172 -13.72 -30.78 11.49
N ARG A 173 -13.39 -29.73 12.25
CA ARG A 173 -13.59 -29.63 13.69
C ARG A 173 -14.26 -28.29 14.03
N PRO A 174 -15.60 -28.17 13.93
CA PRO A 174 -16.33 -26.91 14.08
C PRO A 174 -16.40 -26.44 15.54
N LEU A 175 -15.23 -26.13 16.12
CA LEU A 175 -15.08 -25.63 17.47
C LEU A 175 -15.27 -24.11 17.44
N LYS A 176 -16.33 -23.62 18.11
CA LYS A 176 -16.69 -22.19 18.12
C LYS A 176 -15.54 -21.25 18.53
N TRP A 177 -14.72 -21.67 19.48
CA TRP A 177 -13.57 -20.87 19.92
C TRP A 177 -12.51 -20.76 18.82
N LEU A 178 -12.31 -21.83 18.03
CA LEU A 178 -11.34 -21.86 16.95
C LEU A 178 -11.80 -21.01 15.76
N GLU A 179 -13.11 -20.98 15.48
CA GLU A 179 -13.71 -20.02 14.54
C GLU A 179 -13.45 -18.57 14.97
N GLY A 180 -13.53 -18.29 16.27
CA GLY A 180 -13.19 -16.97 16.84
C GLY A 180 -11.72 -16.61 16.65
N VAL A 181 -10.79 -17.54 16.88
CA VAL A 181 -9.36 -17.30 16.65
C VAL A 181 -9.05 -17.17 15.16
N ALA A 182 -9.67 -17.97 14.29
CA ALA A 182 -9.56 -17.84 12.84
C ALA A 182 -10.06 -16.47 12.35
N ALA A 183 -11.17 -15.98 12.92
CA ALA A 183 -11.68 -14.65 12.65
C ALA A 183 -10.72 -13.56 13.09
N LEU A 184 -10.15 -13.66 14.29
CA LEU A 184 -9.17 -12.69 14.76
C LEU A 184 -7.94 -12.63 13.85
N ALA A 185 -7.43 -13.79 13.42
CA ALA A 185 -6.30 -13.87 12.50
C ALA A 185 -6.64 -13.28 11.11
N LEU A 186 -7.76 -13.68 10.49
CA LEU A 186 -8.15 -13.18 9.17
C LEU A 186 -8.51 -11.69 9.19
N VAL A 187 -9.18 -11.20 10.23
CA VAL A 187 -9.44 -9.75 10.41
C VAL A 187 -8.14 -8.99 10.60
N GLY A 188 -7.21 -9.51 11.42
CA GLY A 188 -5.87 -8.93 11.56
C GLY A 188 -5.13 -8.87 10.23
N ALA A 189 -5.19 -9.94 9.42
CA ALA A 189 -4.63 -9.97 8.08
C ALA A 189 -5.26 -8.89 7.18
N GLY A 190 -6.59 -8.77 7.19
CA GLY A 190 -7.30 -7.73 6.44
C GLY A 190 -6.90 -6.32 6.85
N ILE A 191 -6.79 -6.03 8.15
CA ILE A 191 -6.30 -4.74 8.64
C ILE A 191 -4.87 -4.48 8.14
N ALA A 192 -3.98 -5.48 8.24
CA ALA A 192 -2.61 -5.38 7.74
C ALA A 192 -2.58 -5.11 6.23
N VAL A 193 -3.45 -5.73 5.42
CA VAL A 193 -3.57 -5.42 3.99
C VAL A 193 -3.93 -3.95 3.77
N GLY A 194 -4.88 -3.42 4.54
CA GLY A 194 -5.28 -2.01 4.44
C GLY A 194 -4.13 -1.05 4.79
N LEU A 195 -3.36 -1.36 5.84
CA LEU A 195 -2.23 -0.55 6.28
C LEU A 195 -1.03 -0.62 5.31
N ALA A 196 -0.74 -1.82 4.79
CA ALA A 196 0.23 -1.99 3.71
C ALA A 196 -0.20 -1.18 2.48
N GLY A 197 -1.46 -1.29 2.07
CA GLY A 197 -2.03 -0.52 0.96
C GLY A 197 -1.93 0.99 1.17
N HIS A 198 -2.16 1.48 2.39
CA HIS A 198 -2.02 2.90 2.74
C HIS A 198 -0.60 3.41 2.52
N GLN A 199 0.41 2.67 3.01
CA GLN A 199 1.81 3.04 2.81
C GLN A 199 2.26 2.88 1.36
N GLY A 200 1.75 1.86 0.65
CA GLY A 200 1.96 1.72 -0.80
C GLY A 200 1.41 2.92 -1.57
N GLY A 201 0.24 3.42 -1.15
CA GLY A 201 -0.30 4.69 -1.63
C GLY A 201 0.65 5.86 -1.35
N ALA A 202 1.12 6.02 -0.12
CA ALA A 202 2.06 7.10 0.22
C ALA A 202 3.32 7.08 -0.66
N LEU A 203 3.91 5.90 -0.91
CA LEU A 203 5.04 5.72 -1.83
C LEU A 203 4.73 6.25 -3.23
N THR A 204 3.56 5.89 -3.78
CA THR A 204 3.18 6.33 -5.13
C THR A 204 2.78 7.80 -5.20
N TYR A 205 2.01 8.31 -4.24
CA TYR A 205 1.34 9.61 -4.31
C TYR A 205 2.19 10.75 -3.74
N LEU A 206 2.95 10.50 -2.67
CA LEU A 206 3.74 11.53 -1.99
C LEU A 206 5.20 11.53 -2.43
N TYR A 207 5.74 10.34 -2.74
CA TYR A 207 7.16 10.18 -3.06
C TYR A 207 7.43 9.82 -4.54
N GLY A 208 6.38 9.67 -5.35
CA GLY A 208 6.52 9.43 -6.79
C GLY A 208 7.04 8.03 -7.16
N ILE A 209 7.02 7.08 -6.23
CA ILE A 209 7.59 5.74 -6.41
C ILE A 209 6.50 4.80 -6.91
N GLY A 210 6.54 4.49 -8.21
CA GLY A 210 5.61 3.58 -8.87
C GLY A 210 5.02 4.14 -10.17
N PRO A 211 4.04 3.45 -10.80
CA PRO A 211 3.72 3.67 -12.22
C PRO A 211 3.11 5.03 -12.59
N ARG A 212 2.59 5.83 -11.64
CA ARG A 212 1.80 7.04 -11.95
C ARG A 212 1.92 8.22 -10.98
N GLY A 213 2.92 8.23 -10.09
CA GLY A 213 3.05 9.31 -9.10
C GLY A 213 3.16 10.72 -9.69
N ALA A 214 3.68 10.85 -10.91
CA ALA A 214 3.96 12.13 -11.57
C ALA A 214 2.76 12.79 -12.27
N TYR A 215 1.62 12.11 -12.44
CA TYR A 215 0.48 12.60 -13.25
C TYR A 215 -0.81 12.79 -12.45
N LEU A 216 -0.70 13.06 -11.16
CA LEU A 216 -1.84 13.25 -10.27
C LEU A 216 -1.99 14.74 -9.96
N GLU A 217 -3.18 15.29 -10.20
CA GLU A 217 -3.50 16.67 -9.83
C GLU A 217 -3.42 16.81 -8.30
N GLN A 218 -2.46 17.59 -7.82
CA GLN A 218 -2.41 18.01 -6.43
C GLN A 218 -3.36 19.21 -6.29
N HIS A 219 -4.57 18.99 -5.79
CA HIS A 219 -5.38 20.08 -5.29
C HIS A 219 -4.74 20.58 -3.99
N GLU A 220 -3.79 21.52 -4.10
CA GLU A 220 -3.40 22.32 -2.97
C GLU A 220 -4.66 23.03 -2.45
N GLY A 221 -5.05 22.73 -1.22
CA GLY A 221 -6.22 23.35 -0.61
C GLY A 221 -6.08 24.85 -0.66
N GLU A 222 -7.03 25.53 -1.30
CA GLU A 222 -7.14 26.98 -1.23
C GLU A 222 -7.10 27.39 0.25
N PRO A 223 -6.27 28.38 0.63
CA PRO A 223 -6.40 28.97 1.94
C PRO A 223 -7.82 29.53 2.01
N ALA A 224 -8.57 29.15 3.05
CA ALA A 224 -9.90 29.67 3.30
C ALA A 224 -9.83 31.21 3.39
N ASP A 225 -10.07 31.89 2.27
CA ASP A 225 -10.32 33.32 2.23
C ASP A 225 -11.67 33.53 2.93
N GLY A 226 -11.59 33.92 4.19
CA GLY A 226 -12.72 34.31 5.01
C GLY A 226 -13.35 35.63 4.59
N ASN A 227 -13.58 35.84 3.29
CA ASN A 227 -14.35 36.98 2.80
C ASN A 227 -15.85 36.70 2.88
N ARG A 228 -16.33 36.92 4.11
CA ARG A 228 -17.68 37.33 4.49
C ARG A 228 -18.42 38.02 3.33
N HIS A 229 -19.44 37.35 2.81
CA HIS A 229 -20.47 37.98 1.99
C HIS A 229 -21.25 38.98 2.88
N GLU A 230 -20.91 40.27 2.78
CA GLU A 230 -21.78 41.33 3.26
C GLU A 230 -23.00 41.44 2.33
N HIS A 231 -24.14 40.93 2.79
CA HIS A 231 -25.43 41.24 2.20
C HIS A 231 -25.73 42.74 2.43
N LYS A 232 -25.50 43.56 1.41
CA LYS A 232 -25.93 44.94 1.37
C LYS A 232 -27.46 44.98 1.30
N GLN A 233 -28.10 45.29 2.43
CA GLN A 233 -29.54 45.52 2.52
C GLN A 233 -29.96 46.66 1.59
N SER A 234 -31.02 46.40 0.83
CA SER A 234 -31.71 47.34 -0.04
C SER A 234 -32.20 48.56 0.74
N GLN A 235 -31.74 49.75 0.36
CA GLN A 235 -32.46 50.99 0.56
C GLN A 235 -32.60 51.65 -0.81
N LYS A 236 -33.83 51.67 -1.33
CA LYS A 236 -34.25 52.74 -2.22
C LYS A 236 -35.68 53.14 -1.86
N ALA A 237 -35.78 54.35 -1.34
CA ALA A 237 -37.01 55.11 -1.20
C ALA A 237 -37.45 55.62 -2.58
N GLU A 238 -38.73 55.47 -2.87
CA GLU A 238 -39.71 56.48 -3.35
C GLU A 238 -40.95 55.77 -3.91
#